data_AF-A0A8R1DXU5-F1
#
_entry.id   AF-A0A8R1DXU5-F1
#
_cell.length_a   1.000
_cell.length_b   1.000
_cell.length_c   1.000
_cell.angle_alpha   90.00
_cell.angle_beta   90.00
_cell.angle_gamma   90.00
#
_symmetry.space_group_name_H-M   'P 1'
#
loop_
_entity.id
_entity.type
_entity.pdbx_description
1 polymer ?
#
loop_
_entity_poly.entity_id
_entity_poly.type
_entity_poly.pdbx_seq_one_letter_code
_entity_poly.pdbx_strand_id
1 'polypeptide(L)'
;MNFFSKIVFLFAILALFVQEASADGSGLDVNALSGKSKKFFLDMTKQVMGVPSLKPENLAAQAFFRNFLDKYTKLDDKIKNDMTQHVPKATKLFDAAAKKYNIDPSAAFKMLSTFFETFKNGASNEMASKGLKMAGKLLGGKGGSGGNLLGFLGNRK
;
A
#
# COMPACT_ATOMS: atom_id res chain seq x y z
N MET A 1 -16.19 14.15 -38.86
CA MET A 1 -15.48 14.19 -37.56
C MET A 1 -15.15 12.75 -37.17
N ASN A 2 -13.88 12.37 -37.28
CA ASN A 2 -13.47 10.95 -37.31
C ASN A 2 -13.33 10.34 -35.92
N PHE A 3 -13.74 9.08 -35.79
CA PHE A 3 -13.75 8.26 -34.56
C PHE A 3 -12.39 8.23 -33.84
N PHE A 4 -11.30 8.28 -34.60
CA PHE A 4 -9.93 8.36 -34.08
C PHE A 4 -9.63 9.66 -33.30
N SER A 5 -10.25 10.78 -33.67
CA SER A 5 -10.05 12.06 -32.99
C SER A 5 -10.66 12.08 -31.59
N LYS A 6 -11.78 11.35 -31.38
CA LYS A 6 -12.40 11.20 -30.06
C LYS A 6 -11.57 10.34 -29.10
N ILE A 7 -10.88 9.31 -29.59
CA ILE A 7 -10.03 8.42 -28.77
C ILE A 7 -8.78 9.15 -28.29
N VAL A 8 -8.15 9.95 -29.16
CA VAL A 8 -6.99 10.77 -28.79
C VAL A 8 -7.39 11.87 -27.79
N PHE A 9 -8.59 12.46 -27.93
CA PHE A 9 -9.11 13.43 -26.97
C PHE A 9 -9.45 12.80 -25.60
N LEU A 10 -9.94 11.56 -25.58
CA LEU A 10 -10.21 10.81 -24.35
C LEU A 10 -8.90 10.42 -23.62
N PHE A 11 -7.84 10.14 -24.38
CA PHE A 11 -6.49 9.92 -23.82
C PHE A 11 -5.85 11.21 -23.31
N ALA A 12 -6.08 12.35 -23.97
CA ALA A 12 -5.57 13.66 -23.54
C ALA A 12 -6.22 14.17 -22.23
N ILE A 13 -7.50 13.86 -22.00
CA ILE A 13 -8.18 14.21 -20.73
C ILE A 13 -7.68 13.34 -19.56
N LEU A 14 -7.24 12.10 -19.82
CA LEU A 14 -6.65 11.24 -18.79
C LEU A 14 -5.26 11.73 -18.33
N ALA A 15 -4.56 12.50 -19.16
CA ALA A 15 -3.23 13.04 -18.86
C ALA A 15 -3.27 14.36 -18.06
N LEU A 16 -4.43 15.01 -17.95
CA LEU A 16 -4.61 16.30 -17.25
C LEU A 16 -4.96 16.17 -15.75
N PHE A 17 -4.99 14.96 -15.19
CA PHE A 17 -5.18 14.74 -13.74
C PHE A 17 -3.87 14.59 -12.95
N VAL A 18 -2.72 14.98 -13.54
CA VAL A 18 -1.42 15.03 -12.86
C VAL A 18 -1.06 16.48 -12.51
N GLN A 19 -1.73 17.01 -11.49
CA GLN A 19 -1.38 18.18 -10.66
C GLN A 19 -2.62 18.42 -9.75
N GLU A 20 -2.58 18.46 -8.43
CA GLU A 20 -1.53 18.63 -7.44
C GLU A 20 -1.84 17.72 -6.23
N ALA A 21 -0.82 17.11 -5.66
CA ALA A 21 -0.76 16.77 -4.24
C ALA A 21 0.70 16.47 -3.90
N SER A 22 1.45 17.55 -3.72
CA SER A 22 2.71 17.55 -3.01
C SER A 22 2.45 17.06 -1.58
N ALA A 23 2.89 15.86 -1.28
CA ALA A 23 3.22 15.42 0.08
C ALA A 23 4.08 14.16 -0.05
N ASP A 24 5.38 14.36 0.15
CA ASP A 24 6.34 13.31 0.45
C ASP A 24 5.82 12.36 1.54
N GLY A 25 6.02 11.05 1.33
CA GLY A 25 5.72 10.01 2.31
C GLY A 25 4.44 9.22 2.02
N SER A 26 4.55 8.15 1.23
CA SER A 26 3.62 6.99 1.07
C SER A 26 2.10 7.19 0.94
N GLY A 27 1.52 8.39 1.09
CA GLY A 27 0.10 8.72 0.87
C GLY A 27 -0.90 7.87 1.66
N LEU A 28 -0.45 7.11 2.65
CA LEU A 28 -1.24 6.13 3.40
C LEU A 28 -1.12 6.45 4.90
N ASP A 29 -1.72 7.55 5.33
CA ASP A 29 -1.80 7.84 6.77
C ASP A 29 -2.93 7.04 7.40
N VAL A 30 -2.67 5.74 7.61
CA VAL A 30 -3.61 4.83 8.27
C VAL A 30 -3.86 5.27 9.71
N ASN A 31 -2.95 6.03 10.34
CA ASN A 31 -3.11 6.50 11.71
C ASN A 31 -4.10 7.67 11.80
N ALA A 32 -4.26 8.45 10.73
CA ALA A 32 -5.26 9.51 10.65
C ALA A 32 -6.68 9.00 10.37
N LEU A 33 -6.84 7.77 9.87
CA LEU A 33 -8.16 7.19 9.60
C LEU A 33 -9.03 7.02 10.86
N SER A 34 -10.34 7.15 10.70
CA SER A 34 -11.32 6.79 11.74
C SER A 34 -11.29 5.30 12.06
N GLY A 35 -11.80 4.89 13.22
CA GLY A 35 -11.75 3.49 13.67
C GLY A 35 -12.37 2.48 12.69
N LYS A 36 -13.46 2.86 12.00
CA LYS A 36 -14.11 2.01 10.99
C LYS A 36 -13.28 1.89 9.71
N SER A 37 -12.73 3.00 9.21
CA SER A 37 -11.87 3.01 8.02
C SER A 37 -10.55 2.27 8.27
N LYS A 38 -9.96 2.45 9.46
CA LYS A 38 -8.81 1.66 9.93
C LYS A 38 -9.11 0.19 9.90
N LYS A 39 -10.25 -0.23 10.46
CA LYS A 39 -10.66 -1.64 10.46
C LYS A 39 -10.76 -2.18 9.03
N PHE A 40 -11.41 -1.46 8.12
CA PHE A 40 -11.49 -1.85 6.71
C PHE A 40 -10.10 -2.03 6.07
N PHE A 41 -9.21 -1.04 6.23
CA PHE A 41 -7.84 -1.11 5.70
C PHE A 41 -7.02 -2.25 6.32
N LEU A 42 -7.12 -2.48 7.63
CA LEU A 42 -6.44 -3.58 8.31
C LEU A 42 -6.96 -4.95 7.87
N ASP A 43 -8.28 -5.12 7.75
CA ASP A 43 -8.90 -6.35 7.29
C ASP A 43 -8.53 -6.65 5.83
N MET A 44 -8.52 -5.62 4.98
CA MET A 44 -8.01 -5.70 3.61
C MET A 44 -6.53 -6.09 3.58
N THR A 45 -5.70 -5.44 4.40
CA THR A 45 -4.25 -5.70 4.48
C THR A 45 -3.97 -7.13 4.94
N LYS A 46 -4.69 -7.63 5.94
CA LYS A 46 -4.58 -9.03 6.39
C LYS A 46 -4.95 -10.01 5.28
N GLN A 47 -6.08 -9.76 4.61
CA GLN A 47 -6.55 -10.61 3.51
C GLN A 47 -5.53 -10.65 2.36
N VAL A 48 -5.05 -9.48 1.90
CA VAL A 48 -4.12 -9.40 0.76
C VAL A 48 -2.77 -10.04 1.06
N MET A 49 -2.28 -9.95 2.29
CA MET A 49 -1.03 -10.61 2.70
C MET A 49 -1.15 -12.13 2.64
N GLY A 50 -2.33 -12.68 2.94
CA GLY A 50 -2.65 -14.11 2.83
C GLY A 50 -2.85 -14.60 1.38
N VAL A 51 -2.96 -13.70 0.40
CA VAL A 51 -3.07 -14.10 -1.01
C VAL A 51 -1.67 -14.46 -1.55
N PRO A 52 -1.46 -15.69 -2.06
CA PRO A 52 -0.14 -16.16 -2.47
C PRO A 52 0.38 -15.42 -3.70
N SER A 53 -0.49 -15.11 -4.66
CA SER A 53 -0.19 -14.31 -5.84
C SER A 53 -1.38 -13.44 -6.16
N LEU A 54 -1.13 -12.16 -6.43
CA LEU A 54 -2.17 -11.17 -6.75
C LEU A 54 -2.45 -11.06 -8.24
N LYS A 55 -1.75 -11.86 -9.05
CA LYS A 55 -1.98 -11.95 -10.49
C LYS A 55 -3.44 -12.26 -10.80
N PRO A 56 -4.07 -11.57 -11.76
CA PRO A 56 -5.50 -11.69 -12.04
C PRO A 56 -5.91 -13.09 -12.55
N GLU A 57 -4.97 -13.90 -13.03
CA GLU A 57 -5.19 -15.30 -13.43
C GLU A 57 -5.36 -16.23 -12.21
N ASN A 58 -4.94 -15.80 -11.02
CA ASN A 58 -5.02 -16.61 -9.81
C ASN A 58 -6.43 -16.58 -9.22
N LEU A 59 -7.02 -17.76 -8.99
CA LEU A 59 -8.36 -17.89 -8.40
C LEU A 59 -8.50 -17.23 -7.02
N ALA A 60 -7.47 -17.33 -6.18
CA ALA A 60 -7.47 -16.69 -4.86
C ALA A 60 -7.42 -15.15 -4.97
N ALA A 61 -6.68 -14.61 -5.95
CA ALA A 61 -6.66 -13.18 -6.22
C ALA A 61 -8.01 -12.69 -6.72
N GLN A 62 -8.64 -13.40 -7.66
CA GLN A 62 -9.97 -13.06 -8.15
C GLN A 62 -11.00 -13.08 -7.02
N ALA A 63 -11.00 -14.12 -6.17
CA ALA A 63 -11.89 -14.21 -5.03
C ALA A 63 -11.68 -13.03 -4.06
N PHE A 64 -10.42 -12.70 -3.76
CA PHE A 64 -10.07 -11.54 -2.96
C PHE A 64 -10.57 -10.24 -3.59
N PHE A 65 -10.31 -9.99 -4.88
CA PHE A 65 -10.73 -8.76 -5.56
C PHE A 65 -12.25 -8.60 -5.62
N ARG A 66 -13.01 -9.69 -5.89
CA ARG A 66 -14.47 -9.66 -5.86
C ARG A 66 -14.98 -9.29 -4.46
N ASN A 67 -14.45 -9.96 -3.43
CA ASN A 67 -14.84 -9.72 -2.04
C ASN A 67 -14.45 -8.30 -1.58
N PHE A 68 -13.28 -7.83 -2.01
CA PHE A 68 -12.80 -6.48 -1.73
C PHE A 68 -13.73 -5.43 -2.33
N LEU A 69 -14.07 -5.55 -3.62
CA LEU A 69 -14.97 -4.61 -4.30
C LEU A 69 -16.38 -4.65 -3.73
N ASP A 70 -16.90 -5.84 -3.39
CA ASP A 70 -18.20 -5.99 -2.73
C ASP A 70 -18.22 -5.26 -1.37
N LYS A 71 -17.21 -5.49 -0.52
CA LYS A 71 -17.10 -4.80 0.77
C LYS A 71 -16.93 -3.29 0.59
N TYR A 72 -16.10 -2.86 -0.37
CA TYR A 72 -15.81 -1.46 -0.63
C TYR A 72 -17.04 -0.69 -1.11
N THR A 73 -17.79 -1.27 -2.06
CA THR A 73 -18.99 -0.63 -2.61
C THR A 73 -20.09 -0.46 -1.55
N LYS A 74 -20.18 -1.39 -0.60
CA LYS A 74 -21.10 -1.37 0.55
C LYS A 74 -20.64 -0.52 1.74
N LEU A 75 -19.48 0.13 1.68
CA LEU A 75 -19.06 1.04 2.75
C LEU A 75 -20.00 2.25 2.84
N ASP A 76 -20.29 2.67 4.07
CA ASP A 76 -21.00 3.92 4.34
C ASP A 76 -20.26 5.12 3.73
N ASP A 77 -21.00 6.12 3.27
CA ASP A 77 -20.42 7.33 2.66
C ASP A 77 -19.45 8.07 3.60
N LYS A 78 -19.71 8.03 4.91
CA LYS A 78 -18.80 8.58 5.93
C LYS A 78 -17.43 7.90 5.91
N ILE A 79 -17.39 6.58 5.72
CA ILE A 79 -16.14 5.80 5.66
C ILE A 79 -15.43 6.12 4.34
N LYS A 80 -16.14 6.14 3.22
CA LYS A 80 -15.53 6.50 1.92
C LYS A 80 -14.96 7.92 1.94
N ASN A 81 -15.66 8.88 2.55
CA ASN A 81 -15.18 10.25 2.67
C ASN A 81 -13.91 10.34 3.54
N ASP A 82 -13.89 9.67 4.69
CA ASP A 82 -12.72 9.56 5.57
C ASP A 82 -11.52 8.92 4.85
N MET A 83 -11.74 7.85 4.08
CA MET A 83 -10.71 7.24 3.23
C MET A 83 -10.25 8.17 2.10
N THR A 84 -11.14 8.99 1.55
CA THR A 84 -10.81 9.96 0.49
C THR A 84 -9.92 11.08 1.05
N GLN A 85 -10.17 11.52 2.28
CA GLN A 85 -9.39 12.57 2.93
C GLN A 85 -7.98 12.12 3.32
N HIS A 86 -7.85 10.91 3.88
CA HIS A 86 -6.57 10.44 4.43
C HIS A 86 -5.78 9.50 3.49
N VAL A 87 -6.47 8.85 2.55
CA VAL A 87 -5.85 7.93 1.58
C VAL A 87 -6.41 8.16 0.16
N PRO A 88 -6.34 9.40 -0.38
CA PRO A 88 -7.01 9.78 -1.63
C PRO A 88 -6.57 8.95 -2.83
N LYS A 89 -5.29 8.57 -2.90
CA LYS A 89 -4.73 7.82 -4.03
C LYS A 89 -5.32 6.40 -4.11
N ALA A 90 -5.40 5.69 -2.98
CA ALA A 90 -5.97 4.35 -2.94
C ALA A 90 -7.48 4.40 -3.20
N THR A 91 -8.19 5.35 -2.56
CA THR A 91 -9.64 5.49 -2.69
C THR A 91 -10.06 5.78 -4.13
N LYS A 92 -9.37 6.69 -4.84
CA LYS A 92 -9.62 6.95 -6.27
C LYS A 92 -9.43 5.70 -7.13
N LEU A 93 -8.42 4.88 -6.84
CA LEU A 93 -8.19 3.63 -7.56
C LEU A 93 -9.29 2.61 -7.29
N PHE A 94 -9.74 2.49 -6.04
CA PHE A 94 -10.84 1.61 -5.67
C PHE A 94 -12.16 2.01 -6.33
N ASP A 95 -12.47 3.31 -6.38
CA ASP A 95 -13.63 3.84 -7.11
C ASP A 95 -13.57 3.53 -8.61
N ALA A 96 -12.40 3.72 -9.23
CA ALA A 96 -12.20 3.41 -10.63
C ALA A 96 -12.37 1.90 -10.91
N ALA A 97 -11.81 1.05 -10.04
CA ALA A 97 -11.93 -0.40 -10.13
C ALA A 97 -13.39 -0.85 -9.93
N ALA A 98 -14.11 -0.30 -8.95
CA ALA A 98 -15.52 -0.62 -8.70
C ALA A 98 -16.41 -0.24 -9.89
N LYS A 99 -16.21 0.95 -10.48
CA LYS A 99 -16.93 1.37 -11.69
C LYS A 99 -16.64 0.44 -12.87
N LYS A 100 -15.36 0.08 -13.05
CA LYS A 100 -14.93 -0.81 -14.13
C LYS A 100 -15.39 -2.24 -13.93
N TYR A 101 -15.53 -2.72 -12.70
CA TYR A 101 -15.92 -4.10 -12.43
C TYR A 101 -17.29 -4.46 -13.02
N ASN A 102 -18.22 -3.51 -13.08
CA ASN A 102 -19.53 -3.71 -13.72
C ASN A 102 -19.49 -3.75 -15.26
N ILE A 103 -18.38 -3.31 -15.87
CA ILE A 103 -18.22 -3.19 -17.33
C ILE A 103 -17.24 -4.25 -17.85
N ASP A 104 -16.05 -4.29 -17.26
CA ASP A 104 -14.96 -5.20 -17.55
C ASP A 104 -14.27 -5.62 -16.23
N PRO A 105 -14.69 -6.75 -15.63
CA PRO A 105 -14.09 -7.31 -14.43
C PRO A 105 -12.58 -7.55 -14.55
N SER A 106 -12.09 -7.93 -15.73
CA SER A 106 -10.68 -8.23 -15.97
C SER A 106 -9.82 -6.98 -15.87
N ALA A 107 -10.29 -5.86 -16.42
CA ALA A 107 -9.62 -4.58 -16.29
C ALA A 107 -9.59 -4.08 -14.83
N ALA A 108 -10.70 -4.26 -14.09
CA ALA A 108 -10.75 -3.92 -12.67
C ALA A 108 -9.75 -4.75 -11.85
N PHE A 109 -9.67 -6.06 -12.11
CA PHE A 109 -8.72 -6.94 -11.43
C PHE A 109 -7.27 -6.61 -11.76
N LYS A 110 -6.95 -6.22 -13.00
CA LYS A 110 -5.60 -5.74 -13.35
C LYS A 110 -5.20 -4.51 -12.55
N MET A 111 -6.09 -3.53 -12.40
CA MET A 111 -5.81 -2.34 -11.58
C MET A 111 -5.57 -2.69 -10.11
N LEU A 112 -6.42 -3.54 -9.54
CA LEU A 112 -6.29 -3.98 -8.15
C LEU A 112 -5.02 -4.81 -7.96
N SER A 113 -4.70 -5.72 -8.89
CA SER A 113 -3.46 -6.51 -8.89
C SER A 113 -2.24 -5.61 -8.81
N THR A 114 -2.09 -4.65 -9.73
CA THR A 114 -0.93 -3.75 -9.74
C THR A 114 -0.81 -2.95 -8.45
N PHE A 115 -1.93 -2.41 -7.95
CA PHE A 115 -1.96 -1.69 -6.68
C PHE A 115 -1.52 -2.59 -5.52
N PHE A 116 -2.15 -3.75 -5.37
CA PHE A 116 -1.92 -4.63 -4.23
C PHE A 116 -0.54 -5.31 -4.27
N GLU A 117 0.02 -5.58 -5.44
CA GLU A 117 1.40 -6.06 -5.56
C GLU A 117 2.38 -4.98 -5.12
N THR A 118 2.18 -3.74 -5.57
CA THR A 118 2.99 -2.59 -5.14
C THR A 118 2.85 -2.35 -3.64
N PHE A 119 1.62 -2.46 -3.12
CA PHE A 119 1.32 -2.34 -1.69
C PHE A 119 2.00 -3.43 -0.87
N LYS A 120 1.92 -4.70 -1.29
CA LYS A 120 2.55 -5.85 -0.60
C LYS A 120 4.07 -5.73 -0.62
N ASN A 121 4.66 -5.37 -1.76
CA ASN A 121 6.10 -5.16 -1.89
C ASN A 121 6.57 -3.94 -1.07
N GLY A 122 5.83 -2.84 -1.12
CA GLY A 122 6.10 -1.62 -0.35
C GLY A 122 6.01 -1.85 1.16
N ALA A 123 4.94 -2.50 1.62
CA ALA A 123 4.77 -2.87 3.04
C ALA A 123 5.87 -3.82 3.51
N SER A 124 6.25 -4.81 2.69
CA SER A 124 7.35 -5.72 2.99
C SER A 124 8.69 -4.96 3.10
N ASN A 125 8.98 -4.06 2.16
CA ASN A 125 10.22 -3.28 2.15
C ASN A 125 10.31 -2.29 3.31
N GLU A 126 9.20 -1.63 3.67
CA GLU A 126 9.16 -0.73 4.82
C GLU A 126 9.32 -1.50 6.14
N MET A 127 8.65 -2.66 6.27
CA MET A 127 8.75 -3.53 7.45
C MET A 127 10.15 -4.16 7.56
N ALA A 128 10.75 -4.59 6.46
CA ALA A 128 12.13 -5.06 6.42
C ALA A 128 13.11 -3.94 6.77
N SER A 129 12.90 -2.72 6.28
CA SER A 129 13.74 -1.56 6.61
C SER A 129 13.62 -1.17 8.09
N LYS A 130 12.40 -1.20 8.66
CA LYS A 130 12.16 -0.97 10.09
C LYS A 130 12.73 -2.12 10.94
N GLY A 131 12.60 -3.36 10.48
CA GLY A 131 13.15 -4.56 11.10
C GLY A 131 14.67 -4.53 11.12
N LEU A 132 15.32 -4.13 10.03
CA LEU A 132 16.77 -3.95 9.96
C LEU A 132 17.25 -2.79 10.82
N LYS A 133 16.51 -1.68 10.91
CA LYS A 133 16.82 -0.57 11.83
C LYS A 133 16.67 -0.98 13.30
N MET A 134 15.64 -1.74 13.64
CA MET A 134 15.44 -2.24 15.00
C MET A 134 16.46 -3.33 15.35
N ALA A 135 16.73 -4.27 14.45
CA ALA A 135 17.78 -5.27 14.60
C ALA A 135 19.16 -4.60 14.67
N GLY A 136 19.44 -3.59 13.86
CA GLY A 136 20.67 -2.78 13.96
C GLY A 136 20.75 -2.01 15.29
N LYS A 137 19.63 -1.57 15.86
CA LYS A 137 19.57 -0.95 17.19
C LYS A 137 19.68 -1.96 18.33
N LEU A 138 19.29 -3.22 18.14
CA LEU A 138 19.41 -4.30 19.12
C LEU A 138 20.78 -4.99 19.05
N LEU A 139 21.34 -5.17 17.86
CA LEU A 139 22.65 -5.76 17.59
C LEU A 139 23.77 -4.72 17.72
N GLY A 140 23.50 -3.45 17.41
CA GLY A 140 24.36 -2.30 17.70
C GLY A 140 24.09 -1.66 19.06
N GLY A 141 23.05 -2.12 19.76
CA GLY A 141 22.66 -1.69 21.11
C GLY A 141 23.45 -2.38 22.21
N LYS A 142 24.78 -2.17 22.20
CA LYS A 142 25.69 -2.30 23.34
C LYS A 142 26.02 -3.73 23.82
N GLY A 143 27.18 -4.25 23.37
CA GLY A 143 27.85 -5.37 24.04
C GLY A 143 28.95 -6.09 23.24
N GLY A 144 30.13 -5.50 23.13
CA GLY A 144 31.35 -6.16 22.62
C GLY A 144 32.53 -5.19 22.73
N SER A 145 33.13 -5.02 23.91
CA SER A 145 34.21 -5.89 24.40
C SER A 145 35.36 -6.03 23.38
N GLY A 146 35.85 -4.89 22.88
CA GLY A 146 37.13 -4.76 22.20
C GLY A 146 38.20 -4.26 23.18
N GLY A 147 38.98 -5.20 23.71
CA GLY A 147 40.35 -5.05 24.21
C GLY A 147 40.71 -3.80 25.03
N ASN A 148 40.62 -3.89 26.36
CA ASN A 148 41.50 -3.15 27.26
C ASN A 148 41.92 -4.01 28.47
N LEU A 149 42.32 -5.26 28.20
CA LEU A 149 42.99 -6.16 29.16
C LEU A 149 44.53 -6.05 29.08
N LEU A 150 45.08 -4.92 28.63
CA LEU A 150 46.52 -4.68 28.54
C LEU A 150 46.93 -3.37 29.25
N GLY A 151 46.48 -3.17 30.49
CA GLY A 151 46.82 -1.95 31.24
C GLY A 151 47.11 -2.12 32.74
N PHE A 152 47.18 -3.34 33.28
CA PHE A 152 47.31 -3.57 34.72
C PHE A 152 48.51 -4.44 35.13
N LEU A 153 49.61 -4.36 34.39
CA LEU A 153 50.92 -4.84 34.83
C LEU A 153 51.94 -3.71 34.65
N GLY A 154 52.01 -2.82 35.63
CA GLY A 154 52.97 -1.72 35.56
C GLY A 154 52.92 -0.73 36.72
N ASN A 155 52.81 -1.19 37.97
CA ASN A 155 53.45 -0.47 39.09
C ASN A 155 53.52 -1.34 40.36
N ARG A 156 54.56 -2.18 40.44
CA ARG A 156 55.11 -2.62 41.73
C ARG A 156 56.62 -2.65 41.60
N LYS A 157 57.25 -1.54 41.96
CA LYS A 157 58.50 -1.45 42.73
C LYS A 157 58.57 -0.07 43.36
#